data_AF-A0A9P1KHW7-F1
#
_entry.id   AF-A0A9P1KHW7-F1
#
_cell.length_a   1.000
_cell.length_b   1.000
_cell.length_c   1.000
_cell.angle_alpha   90.00
_cell.angle_beta   90.00
_cell.angle_gamma   90.00
#
_symmetry.space_group_name_H-M   'P 1'
#
loop_
_entity.id
_entity.type
_entity.pdbx_description
1 polymer ?
#
loop_
_entity_poly.entity_id
_entity_poly.type
_entity_poly.pdbx_seq_one_letter_code
_entity_poly.pdbx_strand_id
1 'polypeptide(L)'
;MLLSATTNTSKTATPAHGVLLSATTNTSKTATPAHGVLLSATTNTSKTATPAHGVLLSATTNTSKTATPAHGVLLSATTNTSKTATPAHGVLLSATTNTSKTATPALGLLLSATTNTSKTATPALGLLLSATTNTSKTATPALGLLLSATTNTSKTATPALGLLLSATNCYTYPSQIAAQFWD
;
A
#
# COMPACT_ATOMS: atom_id res chain seq x y z
N MET A 1 -10.28 14.87 25.06
CA MET A 1 -9.45 13.78 24.51
C MET A 1 -10.22 12.48 24.70
N LEU A 2 -10.63 11.83 23.61
CA LEU A 2 -11.18 10.47 23.68
C LEU A 2 -10.01 9.50 23.64
N LEU A 3 -9.89 8.59 24.62
CA LEU A 3 -8.78 7.64 24.65
C LEU A 3 -8.87 6.65 23.47
N SER A 4 -10.06 6.14 23.19
CA SER A 4 -10.27 5.13 22.14
C SER A 4 -11.70 5.16 21.62
N ALA A 5 -11.90 4.79 20.35
CA ALA A 5 -13.22 4.58 19.75
C ALA A 5 -13.28 3.23 19.01
N THR A 6 -14.34 2.45 19.25
CA THR A 6 -14.56 1.17 18.58
C THR A 6 -15.96 1.12 17.97
N THR A 7 -16.06 0.75 16.70
CA THR A 7 -17.33 0.66 15.97
C THR A 7 -17.44 -0.69 15.26
N ASN A 8 -18.53 -1.43 15.53
CA ASN A 8 -18.83 -2.73 14.92
C ASN A 8 -20.21 -2.68 14.27
N THR A 9 -20.31 -2.89 12.95
CA THR A 9 -21.61 -2.85 12.25
C THR A 9 -21.69 -3.85 11.09
N SER A 10 -22.89 -4.29 10.73
CA SER A 10 -23.09 -5.18 9.58
C SER A 10 -23.15 -4.45 8.23
N LYS A 11 -23.27 -3.13 8.22
CA LYS A 11 -23.49 -2.34 6.99
C LYS A 11 -22.43 -1.25 6.81
N THR A 12 -22.63 -0.12 7.45
CA THR A 12 -21.73 1.03 7.34
C THR A 12 -21.32 1.46 8.74
N ALA A 13 -20.05 1.77 8.92
CA ALA A 13 -19.56 2.40 10.13
C ALA A 13 -19.21 3.86 9.82
N THR A 14 -19.82 4.80 10.55
CA THR A 14 -19.38 6.19 10.61
C THR A 14 -18.56 6.39 11.88
N PRO A 15 -17.32 6.85 11.77
CA PRO A 15 -16.33 6.78 12.83
C PRO A 15 -16.34 8.05 13.71
N ALA A 16 -15.56 8.02 14.78
CA ALA A 16 -15.30 9.16 15.65
C ALA A 16 -14.45 10.25 14.95
N HIS A 17 -14.62 11.50 15.37
CA HIS A 17 -13.86 12.66 14.90
C HIS A 17 -13.07 13.27 16.07
N GLY A 18 -11.87 13.79 15.80
CA GLY A 18 -11.08 14.58 16.75
C GLY A 18 -9.70 13.99 17.07
N VAL A 19 -9.19 14.30 18.27
CA VAL A 19 -7.91 13.79 18.77
C VAL A 19 -8.14 12.51 19.55
N LEU A 20 -7.68 11.38 19.00
CA LEU A 20 -7.83 10.05 19.58
C LEU A 20 -6.47 9.36 19.72
N LEU A 21 -6.31 8.56 20.79
CA LEU A 21 -5.19 7.64 20.87
C LEU A 21 -5.39 6.47 19.89
N SER A 22 -6.59 5.88 19.85
CA SER A 22 -6.87 4.77 18.94
C SER A 22 -8.30 4.76 18.39
N ALA A 23 -8.46 4.28 17.16
CA ALA A 23 -9.76 4.03 16.55
C ALA A 23 -9.79 2.66 15.85
N THR A 24 -10.82 1.85 16.12
CA THR A 24 -11.04 0.55 15.49
C THR A 24 -12.41 0.49 14.83
N THR A 25 -12.48 0.07 13.57
CA THR A 25 -13.72 -0.09 12.82
C THR A 25 -13.80 -1.48 12.18
N ASN A 26 -14.86 -2.24 12.48
CA ASN A 26 -15.13 -3.53 11.84
C ASN A 26 -16.50 -3.54 11.16
N THR A 27 -16.55 -3.95 9.89
CA THR A 27 -17.84 -4.05 9.18
C THR A 27 -17.87 -5.01 8.01
N SER A 28 -19.05 -5.59 7.73
CA SER A 28 -19.23 -6.51 6.61
C SER A 28 -19.27 -5.84 5.23
N LYS A 29 -19.63 -4.54 5.12
CA LYS A 29 -19.72 -3.88 3.80
C LYS A 29 -18.74 -2.72 3.65
N THR A 30 -18.99 -1.59 4.32
CA THR A 30 -18.23 -0.37 4.07
C THR A 30 -17.78 0.27 5.37
N ALA A 31 -16.46 0.43 5.54
CA ALA A 31 -15.90 1.15 6.68
C ALA A 31 -15.38 2.51 6.24
N THR A 32 -15.84 3.57 6.89
CA THR A 32 -15.20 4.89 6.86
C THR A 32 -14.45 5.05 8.19
N PRO A 33 -13.11 5.17 8.21
CA PRO A 33 -12.28 5.34 9.40
C PRO A 33 -12.24 6.78 9.89
N ALA A 34 -11.86 6.95 11.15
CA ALA A 34 -11.87 8.22 11.88
C ALA A 34 -11.09 9.36 11.20
N HIS A 35 -11.52 10.59 11.45
CA HIS A 35 -10.89 11.81 10.95
C HIS A 35 -10.26 12.61 12.11
N GLY A 36 -9.05 13.13 11.90
CA GLY A 36 -8.37 14.01 12.86
C GLY A 36 -6.92 13.62 13.14
N VAL A 37 -6.48 13.84 14.38
CA VAL A 37 -5.13 13.48 14.84
C VAL A 37 -5.23 12.16 15.60
N LEU A 38 -4.66 11.10 15.03
CA LEU A 38 -4.74 9.75 15.56
C LEU A 38 -3.34 9.15 15.75
N LEU A 39 -3.12 8.52 16.90
CA LEU A 39 -1.91 7.70 17.07
C LEU A 39 -2.06 6.39 16.29
N SER A 40 -3.23 5.75 16.35
CA SER A 40 -3.48 4.50 15.61
C SER A 40 -4.90 4.39 15.08
N ALA A 41 -5.05 3.93 13.85
CA ALA A 41 -6.33 3.59 13.24
C ALA A 41 -6.29 2.18 12.63
N THR A 42 -7.28 1.34 12.96
CA THR A 42 -7.44 -0.01 12.39
C THR A 42 -8.81 -0.17 11.76
N THR A 43 -8.85 -0.67 10.53
CA THR A 43 -10.08 -0.91 9.77
C THR A 43 -10.11 -2.30 9.18
N ASN A 44 -11.17 -3.07 9.47
CA ASN A 44 -11.39 -4.40 8.92
C ASN A 44 -12.75 -4.47 8.19
N THR A 45 -12.75 -4.90 6.93
CA THR A 45 -14.00 -5.04 6.19
C THR A 45 -14.01 -6.07 5.06
N SER A 46 -15.14 -6.73 4.83
CA SER A 46 -15.27 -7.73 3.77
C SER A 46 -15.39 -7.12 2.36
N LYS A 47 -15.84 -5.86 2.17
CA LYS A 47 -15.93 -5.27 0.82
C LYS A 47 -15.03 -4.08 0.62
N THR A 48 -15.32 -2.96 1.26
CA THR A 48 -14.67 -1.69 0.92
C THR A 48 -14.28 -0.93 2.17
N ALA A 49 -13.00 -0.60 2.29
CA ALA A 49 -12.53 0.37 3.27
C ALA A 49 -12.30 1.71 2.57
N THR A 50 -13.02 2.75 2.98
CA THR A 50 -12.62 4.14 2.75
C THR A 50 -11.60 4.55 3.82
N PRO A 51 -10.97 5.72 3.70
CA PRO A 51 -9.80 6.02 4.51
C PRO A 51 -10.03 6.96 5.69
N ALA A 52 -9.12 6.88 6.67
CA ALA A 52 -8.92 7.95 7.62
C ALA A 52 -8.33 9.18 6.90
N HIS A 53 -8.73 10.38 7.35
CA HIS A 53 -8.13 11.64 6.91
C HIS A 53 -7.52 12.37 8.10
N GLY A 54 -6.32 12.91 7.92
CA GLY A 54 -5.66 13.77 8.92
C GLY A 54 -4.21 13.40 9.19
N VAL A 55 -3.77 13.57 10.44
CA VAL A 55 -2.41 13.26 10.89
C VAL A 55 -2.44 11.94 11.64
N LEU A 56 -1.85 10.91 11.05
CA LEU A 56 -1.86 9.56 11.58
C LEU A 56 -0.45 9.06 11.82
N LEU A 57 -0.16 8.58 13.02
CA LEU A 57 1.12 7.90 13.26
C LEU A 57 1.10 6.51 12.61
N SER A 58 0.00 5.76 12.77
CA SER A 58 -0.14 4.44 12.15
C SER A 58 -1.57 4.18 11.67
N ALA A 59 -1.67 3.65 10.45
CA ALA A 59 -2.94 3.22 9.85
C ALA A 59 -2.83 1.78 9.33
N THR A 60 -3.77 0.91 9.72
CA THR A 60 -3.88 -0.46 9.21
C THR A 60 -5.25 -0.70 8.60
N THR A 61 -5.27 -1.20 7.36
CA THR A 61 -6.51 -1.54 6.64
C THR A 61 -6.45 -2.97 6.12
N ASN A 62 -7.44 -3.78 6.48
CA ASN A 62 -7.60 -5.15 5.99
C ASN A 62 -8.94 -5.31 5.26
N THR A 63 -8.91 -5.79 4.01
CA THR A 63 -10.15 -6.03 3.26
C THR A 63 -10.12 -7.13 2.21
N SER A 64 -11.22 -7.86 2.05
CA SER A 64 -11.29 -8.92 1.04
C SER A 64 -11.41 -8.39 -0.41
N LYS A 65 -11.92 -7.19 -0.66
CA LYS A 65 -12.04 -6.68 -2.05
C LYS A 65 -11.21 -5.45 -2.32
N THR A 66 -11.57 -4.31 -1.75
CA THR A 66 -11.00 -3.03 -2.17
C THR A 66 -10.62 -2.20 -0.97
N ALA A 67 -9.34 -1.83 -0.90
CA ALA A 67 -8.87 -0.81 0.03
C ALA A 67 -8.68 0.50 -0.73
N THR A 68 -9.38 1.53 -0.29
CA THR A 68 -9.09 2.93 -0.63
C THR A 68 -8.38 3.61 0.53
N PRO A 69 -7.46 4.54 0.26
CA PRO A 69 -6.29 4.70 1.11
C PRO A 69 -6.24 6.05 1.82
N ALA A 70 -5.53 6.09 2.95
CA ALA A 70 -5.51 7.24 3.85
C ALA A 70 -5.05 8.52 3.14
N HIS A 71 -5.65 9.65 3.50
CA HIS A 71 -5.25 10.97 3.02
C HIS A 71 -4.66 11.80 4.16
N GLY A 72 -3.51 12.41 3.92
CA GLY A 72 -2.90 13.35 4.85
C GLY A 72 -1.43 13.05 5.16
N VAL A 73 -1.03 13.29 6.40
CA VAL A 73 0.34 13.06 6.87
C VAL A 73 0.37 11.77 7.66
N LEU A 74 1.04 10.75 7.12
CA LEU A 74 1.10 9.43 7.70
C LEU A 74 2.56 9.03 7.96
N LEU A 75 2.86 8.62 9.19
CA LEU A 75 4.17 8.05 9.46
C LEU A 75 4.26 6.61 8.92
N SER A 76 3.22 5.81 9.16
CA SER A 76 3.16 4.43 8.67
C SER A 76 1.76 4.04 8.20
N ALA A 77 1.70 3.41 7.02
CA ALA A 77 0.47 2.86 6.45
C ALA A 77 0.68 1.40 6.04
N THR A 78 -0.23 0.52 6.48
CA THR A 78 -0.27 -0.89 6.05
C THR A 78 -1.62 -1.21 5.45
N THR A 79 -1.62 -1.77 4.24
CA THR A 79 -2.82 -2.21 3.54
C THR A 79 -2.70 -3.67 3.11
N ASN A 80 -3.65 -4.49 3.53
CA ASN A 80 -3.76 -5.89 3.11
C ASN A 80 -5.09 -6.12 2.39
N THR A 81 -5.04 -6.68 1.18
CA THR A 81 -6.26 -7.01 0.43
C THR A 81 -6.15 -8.22 -0.48
N SER A 82 -7.27 -8.89 -0.75
CA SER A 82 -7.28 -10.03 -1.68
C SER A 82 -7.42 -9.61 -3.15
N LYS A 83 -7.95 -8.42 -3.47
CA LYS A 83 -8.10 -8.00 -4.87
C LYS A 83 -7.31 -6.74 -5.20
N THR A 84 -7.75 -5.59 -4.69
CA THR A 84 -7.25 -4.31 -5.19
C THR A 84 -6.90 -3.37 -4.05
N ALA A 85 -5.64 -2.93 -4.02
CA ALA A 85 -5.18 -1.85 -3.18
C ALA A 85 -4.95 -0.61 -4.05
N THR A 86 -5.57 0.50 -3.68
CA THR A 86 -5.36 1.82 -4.31
C THR A 86 -4.48 2.69 -3.41
N PRO A 87 -3.82 3.73 -3.97
CA PRO A 87 -2.63 4.33 -3.37
C PRO A 87 -2.91 5.45 -2.38
N ALA A 88 -2.26 5.44 -1.20
CA ALA A 88 -2.35 6.54 -0.23
C ALA A 88 -1.91 7.86 -0.85
N HIS A 89 -2.60 8.94 -0.48
CA HIS A 89 -2.33 10.28 -0.98
C HIS A 89 -1.79 11.16 0.14
N GLY A 90 -0.67 11.83 -0.12
CA GLY A 90 -0.12 12.84 0.78
C GLY A 90 1.36 12.64 1.08
N VAL A 91 1.74 12.95 2.33
CA VAL A 91 3.10 12.80 2.82
C VAL A 91 3.17 11.55 3.67
N LEU A 92 3.85 10.53 3.18
CA LEU A 92 4.03 9.27 3.88
C LEU A 92 5.52 9.05 4.16
N LEU A 93 5.85 8.60 5.37
CA LEU A 93 7.21 8.13 5.63
C LEU A 93 7.38 6.69 5.16
N SER A 94 6.45 5.80 5.52
CA SER A 94 6.49 4.40 5.13
C SER A 94 5.12 3.88 4.71
N ALA A 95 5.09 3.13 3.61
CA ALA A 95 3.90 2.46 3.11
C ALA A 95 4.18 0.99 2.77
N THR A 96 3.35 0.09 3.27
CA THR A 96 3.37 -1.34 2.92
C THR A 96 2.03 -1.76 2.33
N THR A 97 2.07 -2.36 1.15
CA THR A 97 0.89 -2.88 0.46
C THR A 97 1.06 -4.35 0.11
N ASN A 98 0.14 -5.20 0.58
CA ASN A 98 0.09 -6.62 0.23
C ASN A 98 -1.23 -6.93 -0.48
N THR A 99 -1.15 -7.49 -1.69
CA THR A 99 -2.36 -7.86 -2.45
C THR A 99 -2.21 -9.08 -3.35
N SER A 100 -3.23 -9.93 -3.41
CA SER A 100 -3.20 -11.11 -4.28
C SER A 100 -3.36 -10.77 -5.77
N LYS A 101 -3.97 -9.64 -6.17
CA LYS A 101 -4.13 -9.32 -7.60
C LYS A 101 -3.40 -8.05 -8.01
N THR A 102 -3.87 -6.90 -7.56
CA THR A 102 -3.40 -5.62 -8.11
C THR A 102 -3.06 -4.65 -6.99
N ALA A 103 -1.83 -4.16 -7.01
CA ALA A 103 -1.37 -3.06 -6.18
C ALA A 103 -1.11 -1.84 -7.05
N THR A 104 -1.70 -0.70 -6.69
CA THR A 104 -1.27 0.62 -7.16
C THR A 104 -0.55 1.33 -6.01
N PRO A 105 0.76 1.61 -6.13
CA PRO A 105 1.55 2.25 -5.07
C PRO A 105 1.24 3.75 -4.93
N ALA A 106 1.53 4.27 -3.74
CA ALA A 106 1.21 5.61 -3.24
C ALA A 106 1.41 6.76 -4.25
N LEU A 107 0.60 7.82 -4.07
CA LEU A 107 0.68 9.07 -4.82
C LEU A 107 1.12 10.20 -3.87
N GLY A 108 2.22 10.88 -4.20
CA GLY A 108 2.72 12.02 -3.41
C GLY A 108 4.19 11.92 -3.01
N LEU A 109 4.52 12.43 -1.82
CA LEU A 109 5.85 12.37 -1.22
C LEU A 109 5.92 11.13 -0.35
N LEU A 110 6.76 10.16 -0.73
CA LEU A 110 6.93 8.94 0.05
C LEU A 110 8.42 8.67 0.26
N LEU A 111 8.82 8.42 1.51
CA LEU A 111 10.21 8.10 1.79
C LEU A 111 10.53 6.65 1.41
N SER A 112 9.67 5.71 1.81
CA SER A 112 9.85 4.28 1.55
C SER A 112 8.54 3.58 1.20
N ALA A 113 8.51 2.88 0.07
CA ALA A 113 7.39 2.02 -0.34
C ALA A 113 7.80 0.54 -0.41
N THR A 114 6.96 -0.34 0.13
CA THR A 114 7.03 -1.78 -0.15
C THR A 114 5.70 -2.28 -0.72
N THR A 115 5.77 -2.94 -1.86
CA THR A 115 4.61 -3.53 -2.53
C THR A 115 4.84 -5.01 -2.82
N ASN A 116 3.98 -5.87 -2.29
CA ASN A 116 3.98 -7.30 -2.56
C ASN A 116 2.69 -7.70 -3.29
N THR A 117 2.82 -8.31 -4.48
CA THR A 117 1.64 -8.79 -5.20
C THR A 117 1.83 -10.03 -6.06
N SER A 118 0.83 -10.92 -6.06
CA SER A 118 0.91 -12.14 -6.87
C SER A 118 0.71 -11.91 -8.38
N LYS A 119 0.08 -10.80 -8.82
CA LYS A 119 -0.11 -10.57 -10.27
C LYS A 119 0.52 -9.28 -10.78
N THR A 120 0.03 -8.12 -10.35
CA THR A 120 0.38 -6.87 -11.03
C THR A 120 0.64 -5.76 -10.03
N ALA A 121 1.83 -5.18 -10.11
CA ALA A 121 2.16 -3.92 -9.47
C ALA A 121 2.23 -2.82 -10.55
N THR A 122 1.39 -1.79 -10.41
CA THR A 122 1.42 -0.59 -11.27
C THR A 122 2.39 0.47 -10.71
N PRO A 123 2.73 1.52 -11.47
CA PRO A 123 3.67 2.55 -11.02
C PRO A 123 3.16 3.35 -9.82
N ALA A 124 4.05 3.67 -8.87
CA ALA A 124 3.86 4.83 -7.97
C ALA A 124 3.94 6.11 -8.80
N LEU A 125 3.17 7.16 -8.48
CA LEU A 125 3.40 8.50 -9.05
C LEU A 125 3.84 9.48 -7.96
N GLY A 126 4.95 10.18 -8.17
CA GLY A 126 5.40 11.24 -7.27
C GLY A 126 6.90 11.21 -6.99
N LEU A 127 7.26 11.66 -5.79
CA LEU A 127 8.65 11.73 -5.33
C LEU A 127 8.86 10.63 -4.29
N LEU A 128 9.73 9.68 -4.65
CA LEU A 128 9.91 8.46 -3.89
C LEU A 128 11.40 8.26 -3.62
N LEU A 129 11.80 8.15 -2.36
CA LEU A 129 13.23 7.98 -2.05
C LEU A 129 13.67 6.54 -2.28
N SER A 130 12.89 5.58 -1.79
CA SER A 130 13.12 4.15 -1.99
C SER A 130 11.82 3.39 -2.26
N ALA A 131 11.91 2.44 -3.19
CA ALA A 131 10.80 1.57 -3.56
C ALA A 131 11.26 0.12 -3.66
N THR A 132 10.52 -0.79 -3.02
CA THR A 132 10.68 -2.23 -3.21
C THR A 132 9.37 -2.82 -3.74
N THR A 133 9.45 -3.53 -4.86
CA THR A 133 8.32 -4.21 -5.48
C THR A 133 8.62 -5.68 -5.67
N ASN A 134 7.81 -6.56 -5.09
CA ASN A 134 7.89 -8.00 -5.27
C ASN A 134 6.64 -8.49 -5.99
N THR A 135 6.79 -9.13 -7.15
CA THR A 135 5.65 -9.69 -7.88
C THR A 135 5.91 -10.96 -8.68
N SER A 136 4.95 -11.88 -8.65
CA SER A 136 5.05 -13.14 -9.40
C SER A 136 4.77 -12.99 -10.92
N LYS A 137 4.23 -11.87 -11.42
CA LYS A 137 4.02 -11.72 -12.88
C LYS A 137 4.58 -10.43 -13.44
N THR A 138 3.97 -9.30 -13.13
CA THR A 138 4.27 -8.05 -13.85
C THR A 138 4.53 -6.92 -12.89
N ALA A 139 5.72 -6.33 -13.00
CA ALA A 139 6.08 -5.09 -12.35
C ALA A 139 6.22 -3.96 -13.38
N THR A 140 5.48 -2.88 -13.18
CA THR A 140 5.72 -1.61 -13.87
C THR A 140 6.29 -0.62 -12.83
N PRO A 141 7.55 -0.16 -12.98
CA PRO A 141 8.18 0.71 -12.00
C PRO A 141 7.52 2.09 -11.95
N ALA A 142 7.82 2.84 -10.88
CA ALA A 142 7.27 4.16 -10.63
C ALA A 142 7.47 5.17 -11.79
N LEU A 143 6.53 6.10 -11.91
CA LEU A 143 6.61 7.29 -12.76
C LEU A 143 6.88 8.50 -11.86
N GLY A 144 7.99 9.20 -12.06
CA GLY A 144 8.35 10.37 -11.25
C GLY A 144 9.84 10.44 -10.90
N LEU A 145 10.15 11.05 -9.75
CA LEU A 145 11.52 11.12 -9.22
C LEU A 145 11.73 9.98 -8.23
N LEU A 146 12.61 9.05 -8.58
CA LEU A 146 12.94 7.89 -7.75
C LEU A 146 14.44 7.83 -7.50
N LEU A 147 14.85 7.88 -6.24
CA LEU A 147 16.28 7.77 -5.91
C LEU A 147 16.76 6.32 -6.04
N SER A 148 16.00 5.36 -5.50
CA SER A 148 16.37 3.95 -5.49
C SER A 148 15.18 3.03 -5.68
N ALA A 149 15.32 2.05 -6.58
CA ALA A 149 14.29 1.07 -6.86
C ALA A 149 14.84 -0.36 -6.81
N THR A 150 14.13 -1.25 -6.11
CA THR A 150 14.37 -2.70 -6.17
C THR A 150 13.10 -3.38 -6.67
N THR A 151 13.23 -4.15 -7.75
CA THR A 151 12.13 -4.95 -8.30
C THR A 151 12.53 -6.42 -8.35
N ASN A 152 11.75 -7.27 -7.71
CA ASN A 152 11.86 -8.73 -7.82
C ASN A 152 10.65 -9.25 -8.58
N THR A 153 10.87 -9.89 -9.73
CA THR A 153 9.78 -10.51 -10.47
C THR A 153 10.14 -11.83 -11.12
N SER A 154 9.18 -12.75 -11.20
CA SER A 154 9.37 -14.05 -11.87
C SER A 154 8.99 -14.06 -13.35
N LYS A 155 8.48 -12.96 -13.94
CA LYS A 155 8.20 -12.94 -15.39
C LYS A 155 8.65 -11.68 -16.10
N THR A 156 8.06 -10.52 -15.80
CA THR A 156 8.26 -9.33 -16.64
C THR A 156 8.39 -8.09 -15.78
N ALA A 157 9.49 -7.36 -15.98
CA ALA A 157 9.61 -5.99 -15.52
C ALA A 157 9.68 -5.06 -16.73
N THR A 158 8.98 -3.94 -16.63
CA THR A 158 9.11 -2.83 -17.59
C THR A 158 10.14 -1.84 -17.05
N PRO A 159 10.85 -1.05 -17.90
CA PRO A 159 11.74 0.00 -17.41
C PRO A 159 10.97 1.12 -16.69
N ALA A 160 11.61 1.78 -15.73
CA ALA A 160 11.05 2.98 -15.10
C ALA A 160 10.99 4.13 -16.11
N LEU A 161 9.95 4.95 -16.00
CA LEU A 161 9.74 6.13 -16.83
C LEU A 161 9.81 7.37 -15.90
N GLY A 162 10.98 7.99 -15.80
CA GLY A 162 11.23 9.10 -14.86
C GLY A 162 12.72 9.27 -14.57
N LEU A 163 13.06 10.17 -13.66
CA LEU A 163 14.45 10.31 -13.19
C LEU A 163 14.71 9.23 -12.13
N LEU A 164 15.50 8.22 -12.50
CA LEU A 164 15.91 7.13 -11.63
C LEU A 164 17.41 7.16 -11.43
N LEU A 165 17.86 7.37 -10.19
CA LEU A 165 19.29 7.41 -9.88
C LEU A 165 19.90 6.01 -9.80
N SER A 166 19.19 5.03 -9.24
CA SER A 166 19.68 3.66 -9.11
C SER A 166 18.55 2.62 -9.14
N ALA A 167 18.74 1.54 -9.89
CA ALA A 167 17.76 0.47 -10.05
C ALA A 167 18.42 -0.91 -9.93
N THR A 168 17.79 -1.79 -9.14
CA THR A 168 18.14 -3.21 -9.06
C THR A 168 16.94 -4.05 -9.51
N ASN A 169 17.13 -4.92 -10.50
CA ASN A 169 16.08 -5.79 -11.01
C ASN A 169 16.52 -7.25 -10.95
N CYS A 170 15.82 -8.05 -10.15
CA CYS A 170 16.12 -9.46 -9.94
C CYS A 170 15.03 -10.32 -10.60
N TYR A 171 15.45 -11.12 -11.57
CA TYR A 171 14.58 -12.08 -12.26
C TYR A 171 14.79 -13.47 -11.70
N THR A 172 13.74 -14.07 -11.12
CA THR A 172 13.79 -15.46 -10.64
C THR A 172 12.98 -16.35 -11.59
N TYR A 173 13.66 -17.15 -12.43
CA TYR A 173 13.01 -18.18 -13.23
C TYR A 173 12.54 -19.33 -12.32
N PRO A 174 11.25 -19.69 -12.31
CA PRO A 174 10.80 -20.88 -11.60
C PRO A 174 11.19 -22.12 -12.43
N SER A 175 12.25 -22.80 -12.00
CA SER A 175 12.62 -24.20 -12.28
C SER A 175 12.51 -24.71 -13.73
N GLN A 176 13.65 -24.80 -14.43
CA GLN A 176 13.88 -25.83 -15.45
C GLN A 176 15.12 -26.63 -15.03
N ILE A 177 14.96 -27.94 -15.15
CA ILE A 177 15.97 -28.99 -15.00
C ILE A 177 17.14 -28.73 -15.98
N ALA A 178 18.36 -28.99 -15.51
CA ALA A 178 19.61 -29.21 -16.25
C ALA A 178 19.72 -28.73 -17.71
N ALA A 179 20.61 -27.75 -17.95
CA ALA A 179 21.59 -27.81 -19.03
C ALA A 179 22.68 -26.75 -18.78
N GLN A 180 23.93 -27.22 -18.75
CA GLN A 180 25.13 -26.39 -18.96
C GLN A 180 24.97 -25.58 -20.25
N PHE A 181 25.59 -24.41 -20.36
CA PHE A 181 26.56 -24.13 -21.43
C PHE A 181 27.34 -22.87 -21.06
N TRP A 182 28.66 -23.04 -21.10
CA TRP A 182 29.65 -21.97 -21.20
C TRP A 182 29.56 -21.34 -22.60
N ASP A 183 29.79 -20.03 -22.68
CA ASP A 183 30.83 -19.42 -23.52
C ASP A 183 31.18 -18.05 -22.94
#